data_AF-A0A421JUL7-F1
#
_entry.id   AF-A0A421JUL7-F1
#
_cell.length_a   1.000
_cell.length_b   1.000
_cell.length_c   1.000
_cell.angle_alpha   90.00
_cell.angle_beta   90.00
_cell.angle_gamma   90.00
#
_symmetry.space_group_name_H-M   'P 1'
#
loop_
_entity.id
_entity.type
_entity.pdbx_description
1 polymer ?
#
loop_
_entity_poly.entity_id
_entity_poly.type
_entity_poly.pdbx_seq_one_letter_code
_entity_poly.pdbx_strand_id
1 'polypeptide(L)'
;MNVSTSALGVRRRKPGAAQNIDDEENAAILKLGPEFQLTQITNSGEQEQLIGLNLSEARLLIRAALKERKNKTSAKSKQQDTQPQPTSQSQSSENSESTEEDKEDEISNMELAGPNSNEIMHKTLNYLSNFARFKNSSSTETVEKLLNDFSLSAIEPLHPFELAQLGTLECEDAEEAKSLIPSLANKVSDVQLQTLLSELRKYQTLS
;
A
#
# COMPACT_ATOMS: atom_id res chain seq x y z
N MET A 1 28.16 -16.17 -2.01
CA MET A 1 26.81 -16.26 -2.58
C MET A 1 25.90 -15.48 -1.65
N ASN A 2 25.12 -14.52 -2.15
CA ASN A 2 24.24 -13.73 -1.29
C ASN A 2 23.07 -14.61 -0.81
N VAL A 3 22.71 -14.49 0.46
CA VAL A 3 21.54 -15.20 1.01
C VAL A 3 20.30 -14.41 0.61
N SER A 4 19.33 -15.09 -0.03
CA SER A 4 18.05 -14.47 -0.40
C SER A 4 17.14 -14.33 0.81
N THR A 5 16.19 -13.39 0.76
CA THR A 5 15.17 -13.20 1.79
C THR A 5 14.25 -14.43 1.87
N SER A 6 13.90 -14.85 3.08
CA SER A 6 12.96 -15.94 3.33
C SER A 6 11.60 -15.39 3.78
N ALA A 7 10.52 -16.09 3.45
CA ALA A 7 9.17 -15.81 3.93
C ALA A 7 8.72 -16.79 5.03
N LEU A 8 7.80 -16.34 5.89
CA LEU A 8 7.16 -17.15 6.92
C LEU A 8 5.93 -17.86 6.35
N GLY A 9 5.54 -18.98 6.96
CA GLY A 9 4.34 -19.72 6.55
C GLY A 9 4.45 -20.57 5.28
N VAL A 10 5.50 -20.38 4.47
CA VAL A 10 5.65 -21.12 3.21
C VAL A 10 6.22 -22.51 3.41
N ARG A 11 5.57 -23.48 2.78
CA ARG A 11 5.90 -24.90 2.87
C ARG A 11 7.32 -25.16 2.32
N ARG A 12 8.17 -25.79 3.14
CA ARG A 12 9.48 -26.27 2.69
C ARG A 12 9.31 -27.40 1.67
N ARG A 13 9.85 -27.21 0.46
CA ARG A 13 9.95 -28.26 -0.55
C ARG A 13 10.85 -29.39 -0.02
N LYS A 14 10.33 -30.63 -0.01
CA LYS A 14 11.11 -31.82 0.39
C LYS A 14 11.72 -32.48 -0.84
N PRO A 15 13.01 -32.87 -0.81
CA PRO A 15 13.65 -33.59 -1.91
C PRO A 15 13.02 -34.99 -2.04
N GLY A 16 12.54 -35.36 -3.23
CA GLY A 16 11.92 -36.66 -3.53
C GLY A 16 10.45 -36.61 -3.95
N ALA A 17 9.77 -35.46 -3.80
CA ALA A 17 8.47 -35.24 -4.42
C ALA A 17 8.65 -34.86 -5.89
N ALA A 18 8.96 -35.83 -6.75
CA ALA A 18 9.19 -35.64 -8.19
C ALA A 18 7.93 -35.23 -9.00
N GLN A 19 6.86 -34.75 -8.36
CA GLN A 19 5.57 -34.50 -9.02
C GLN A 19 4.77 -33.27 -8.57
N ASN A 20 5.23 -32.51 -7.57
CA ASN A 20 4.54 -31.26 -7.21
C ASN A 20 5.48 -30.10 -7.49
N ILE A 21 5.69 -29.82 -8.78
CA ILE A 21 5.94 -28.44 -9.12
C ILE A 21 4.61 -27.77 -8.77
N ASP A 22 4.57 -26.98 -7.69
CA ASP A 22 3.43 -26.13 -7.35
C ASP A 22 3.36 -25.04 -8.44
N ASP A 23 3.05 -25.46 -9.67
CA ASP A 23 2.79 -24.65 -10.87
C ASP A 23 1.27 -24.36 -10.92
N GLU A 24 0.63 -24.14 -9.78
CA GLU A 24 -0.69 -23.52 -9.83
C GLU A 24 -0.51 -22.14 -10.46
N GLU A 25 -1.05 -21.99 -11.68
CA GLU A 25 -0.93 -20.76 -12.43
C GLU A 25 -1.58 -19.62 -11.67
N ASN A 26 -0.82 -18.53 -11.49
CA ASN A 26 -1.35 -17.32 -10.88
C ASN A 26 -2.46 -16.76 -11.76
N ALA A 27 -3.66 -16.62 -11.20
CA ALA A 27 -4.81 -16.13 -11.93
C ALA A 27 -5.56 -15.07 -11.13
N ALA A 28 -6.20 -14.13 -11.86
CA ALA A 28 -7.11 -13.12 -11.29
C ALA A 28 -8.39 -13.72 -10.67
N ILE A 29 -8.49 -15.05 -10.59
CA ILE A 29 -9.55 -15.81 -9.91
C ILE A 29 -9.10 -16.13 -8.45
N LEU A 30 -8.33 -15.22 -7.84
CA LEU A 30 -7.80 -15.35 -6.47
C LEU A 30 -6.91 -16.57 -6.21
N LYS A 31 -6.38 -17.18 -7.28
CA LYS A 31 -5.32 -18.18 -7.20
C LYS A 31 -3.99 -17.47 -7.23
N LEU A 32 -3.62 -16.88 -6.09
CA LEU A 32 -2.32 -16.27 -5.90
C LEU A 32 -1.32 -17.34 -5.41
N GLY A 33 -0.04 -17.12 -5.66
CA GLY A 33 1.01 -18.03 -5.22
C GLY A 33 1.04 -18.23 -3.69
N PRO A 34 1.76 -19.26 -3.19
CA PRO A 34 1.76 -19.64 -1.78
C PRO A 34 2.25 -18.53 -0.83
N GLU A 35 3.03 -17.57 -1.35
CA GLU A 35 3.50 -16.38 -0.62
C GLU A 35 2.38 -15.36 -0.37
N PHE A 36 1.29 -15.41 -1.13
CA PHE A 36 0.19 -14.43 -1.12
C PHE A 36 -1.16 -15.07 -0.80
N GLN A 37 -1.15 -16.13 0.03
CA GLN A 37 -2.37 -16.71 0.57
C GLN A 37 -3.13 -15.70 1.44
N LEU A 38 -4.45 -15.86 1.55
CA LEU A 38 -5.30 -14.96 2.34
C LEU A 38 -4.90 -14.95 3.82
N THR A 39 -4.53 -16.09 4.39
CA THR A 39 -4.03 -16.19 5.77
C THR A 39 -2.51 -16.17 5.77
N GLN A 40 -1.95 -15.13 6.34
CA GLN A 40 -0.52 -14.89 6.48
C GLN A 40 -0.06 -15.08 7.93
N ILE A 41 1.24 -15.27 8.12
CA ILE A 41 1.85 -15.39 9.46
C ILE A 41 2.83 -14.24 9.64
N THR A 42 2.60 -13.44 10.68
CA THR A 42 3.47 -12.31 11.02
C THR A 42 4.77 -12.77 11.68
N ASN A 43 5.73 -11.86 11.81
CA ASN A 43 7.00 -12.15 12.52
C ASN A 43 6.80 -12.53 14.00
N SER A 44 5.66 -12.20 14.60
CA SER A 44 5.31 -12.60 15.96
C SER A 44 4.75 -14.03 16.06
N GLY A 45 4.43 -14.65 14.91
CA GLY A 45 3.77 -15.94 14.83
C GLY A 45 2.24 -15.86 14.82
N GLU A 46 1.66 -14.67 14.91
CA GLU A 46 0.21 -14.45 14.82
C GLU A 46 -0.29 -14.55 13.38
N GLN A 47 -1.53 -15.01 13.23
CA GLN A 47 -2.20 -15.08 11.93
C GLN A 47 -2.84 -13.72 11.61
N GLU A 48 -2.59 -13.23 10.39
CA GLU A 48 -3.15 -11.98 9.88
C GLU A 48 -3.69 -12.21 8.47
N GLN A 49 -4.64 -11.40 8.02
CA GLN A 49 -5.07 -11.44 6.63
C GLN A 49 -4.01 -10.81 5.71
N LEU A 50 -3.98 -11.24 4.45
CA LEU A 50 -3.14 -10.64 3.42
C LEU A 50 -3.40 -9.14 3.30
N ILE A 51 -2.34 -8.35 3.30
CA ILE A 51 -2.44 -6.91 3.06
C ILE A 51 -2.46 -6.68 1.55
N GLY A 52 -3.59 -6.18 1.04
CA GLY A 52 -3.73 -5.68 -0.33
C GLY A 52 -3.80 -4.16 -0.29
N LEU A 53 -2.89 -3.48 -0.99
CA LEU A 53 -2.86 -2.01 -1.05
C LEU A 53 -3.29 -1.53 -2.43
N ASN A 54 -4.19 -0.56 -2.49
CA ASN A 54 -4.40 0.21 -3.71
C ASN A 54 -3.22 1.17 -3.97
N LEU A 55 -3.14 1.76 -5.16
CA LEU A 55 -2.01 2.65 -5.50
C LEU A 55 -1.91 3.88 -4.59
N SER A 56 -3.04 4.40 -4.12
CA SER A 56 -3.11 5.59 -3.25
C SER A 56 -2.56 5.28 -1.86
N GLU A 57 -3.00 4.17 -1.26
CA GLU A 57 -2.50 3.64 0.01
C GLU A 57 -1.02 3.31 -0.07
N ALA A 58 -0.59 2.60 -1.11
CA ALA A 58 0.81 2.26 -1.33
C ALA A 58 1.69 3.52 -1.45
N ARG A 59 1.20 4.57 -2.12
CA ARG A 59 1.91 5.86 -2.24
C ARG A 59 2.12 6.47 -0.86
N LEU A 60 1.05 6.62 -0.07
CA LEU A 60 1.11 7.22 1.25
C LEU A 60 2.01 6.42 2.19
N LEU A 61 1.87 5.10 2.22
CA LEU A 61 2.66 4.22 3.07
C LEU A 61 4.16 4.31 2.79
N ILE A 62 4.54 4.26 1.50
CA ILE A 62 5.96 4.37 1.11
C ILE A 62 6.52 5.76 1.46
N ARG A 63 5.76 6.83 1.20
CA ARG A 63 6.18 8.20 1.54
C ARG A 63 6.35 8.37 3.05
N ALA A 64 5.41 7.88 3.86
CA ALA A 64 5.47 7.92 5.31
C ALA A 64 6.71 7.19 5.84
N ALA A 65 6.97 5.96 5.38
CA ALA A 65 8.14 5.17 5.76
C ALA A 65 9.47 5.85 5.37
N LEU A 66 9.50 6.51 4.21
CA LEU A 66 10.67 7.28 3.77
C LEU A 66 10.90 8.55 4.59
N LYS A 67 9.83 9.31 4.89
CA LYS A 67 9.88 10.52 5.73
C LYS A 67 10.41 10.17 7.13
N GLU A 68 9.89 9.10 7.73
CA GLU A 68 10.36 8.62 9.04
C GLU A 68 11.85 8.22 9.01
N ARG A 69 12.28 7.52 7.96
CA ARG A 69 13.68 7.13 7.76
C ARG A 69 14.61 8.34 7.61
N LYS A 70 14.19 9.36 6.86
CA LYS A 70 14.94 10.63 6.68
C LYS A 70 15.09 11.35 8.02
N ASN A 71 14.00 11.43 8.80
CA ASN A 71 14.00 12.05 10.12
C ASN A 71 14.96 11.33 11.09
N LYS A 72 14.94 9.99 11.12
CA LYS A 72 15.87 9.19 11.94
C LYS A 72 17.34 9.37 11.53
N THR A 73 17.61 9.44 10.22
CA THR A 73 18.98 9.69 9.72
C THR A 73 19.47 11.08 10.12
N SER A 74 18.62 12.09 9.99
CA SER A 74 18.91 13.48 10.37
C SER A 74 19.09 13.66 11.89
N ALA A 75 18.40 12.87 12.70
CA ALA A 75 18.57 12.87 14.15
C ALA A 75 19.89 12.21 14.58
N LYS A 76 20.32 11.14 13.90
CA LYS A 76 21.60 10.46 14.16
C LYS A 76 22.82 11.33 13.80
N SER A 77 22.76 12.08 12.70
CA SER A 77 23.85 13.01 12.34
C SER A 77 23.99 14.15 13.36
N LYS A 78 22.88 14.69 13.88
CA LYS A 78 22.91 15.73 14.92
C LYS A 78 23.49 15.28 16.27
N GLN A 79 23.42 13.99 16.61
CA GLN A 79 23.98 13.46 17.87
C GLN A 79 25.50 13.24 17.82
N GLN A 80 26.12 13.16 16.63
CA GLN A 80 27.57 12.99 16.51
C GLN A 80 28.36 14.31 16.57
N ASP A 81 27.72 15.47 16.37
CA ASP A 81 28.38 16.79 16.38
C ASP A 81 28.28 17.54 17.73
N THR A 82 27.64 16.99 18.76
CA THR A 82 27.63 17.60 20.10
C THR A 82 28.85 17.20 20.93
N GLN A 83 29.98 17.90 20.71
CA GLN A 83 30.87 18.22 21.83
C GLN A 83 30.14 19.18 22.79
N PRO A 84 30.26 19.04 24.12
CA PRO A 84 29.64 19.97 25.06
C PRO A 84 30.42 21.29 25.02
N GLN A 85 29.91 22.29 24.31
CA GLN A 85 30.27 23.69 24.54
C GLN A 85 29.10 24.45 25.18
N PRO A 86 29.38 25.37 26.12
CA PRO A 86 28.34 26.07 26.85
C PRO A 86 27.71 27.16 25.97
N THR A 87 26.38 27.08 25.85
CA THR A 87 25.43 28.18 25.66
C THR A 87 25.78 29.29 24.66
N SER A 88 25.10 29.28 23.50
CA SER A 88 24.52 30.49 22.92
C SER A 88 23.21 30.16 22.20
N GLN A 89 22.12 30.64 22.81
CA GLN A 89 20.79 30.91 22.28
C GLN A 89 20.33 30.04 21.09
N SER A 90 19.66 28.95 21.43
CA SER A 90 18.82 28.21 20.50
C SER A 90 17.63 29.09 20.09
N GLN A 91 17.65 29.59 18.85
CA GLN A 91 16.42 29.97 18.17
C GLN A 91 15.55 28.71 18.09
N SER A 92 14.49 28.70 18.88
CA SER A 92 13.37 27.79 18.76
C SER A 92 12.85 27.90 17.32
N SER A 93 13.25 26.96 16.46
CA SER A 93 12.55 26.74 15.20
C SER A 93 11.14 26.34 15.57
N GLU A 94 10.23 27.27 15.32
CA GLU A 94 8.81 27.15 15.59
C GLU A 94 8.31 25.83 15.01
N ASN A 95 7.91 24.92 15.91
CA ASN A 95 7.05 23.80 15.58
C ASN A 95 5.70 24.40 15.22
N SER A 96 5.58 24.84 13.97
CA SER A 96 4.30 25.20 13.38
C SER A 96 3.54 23.90 13.18
N GLU A 97 2.63 23.60 14.12
CA GLU A 97 1.52 22.67 13.93
C GLU A 97 0.54 23.21 12.87
N SER A 98 1.05 23.61 11.70
CA SER A 98 0.26 23.80 10.50
C SER A 98 -0.04 22.41 9.96
N THR A 99 -1.31 22.01 10.00
CA THR A 99 -1.89 20.79 9.41
C THR A 99 -0.93 20.04 8.47
N GLU A 100 -0.33 18.97 8.98
CA GLU A 100 0.70 18.14 8.29
C GLU A 100 0.21 17.56 6.94
N GLU A 101 -1.10 17.56 6.68
CA GLU A 101 -1.72 17.01 5.48
C GLU A 101 -1.47 17.86 4.22
N ASP A 102 -1.40 19.19 4.33
CA ASP A 102 -1.28 20.08 3.16
C ASP A 102 0.15 20.19 2.62
N LYS A 103 1.16 19.73 3.39
CA LYS A 103 2.59 19.78 3.02
C LYS A 103 3.14 18.44 2.51
N GLU A 104 2.29 17.40 2.39
CA GLU A 104 2.74 16.05 2.01
C GLU A 104 3.45 16.01 0.65
N ASP A 105 3.21 16.98 -0.23
CA ASP A 105 3.75 17.05 -1.59
C ASP A 105 4.94 18.01 -1.77
N GLU A 106 5.42 18.71 -0.72
CA GLU A 106 6.55 19.65 -0.88
C GLU A 106 7.89 18.95 -1.14
N ILE A 107 8.07 17.74 -0.60
CA ILE A 107 9.32 16.97 -0.78
C ILE A 107 9.24 16.15 -2.06
N SER A 108 10.15 16.44 -3.00
CA SER A 108 10.26 15.71 -4.25
C SER A 108 10.52 14.21 -4.01
N ASN A 109 9.97 13.34 -4.86
CA ASN A 109 10.16 11.90 -4.78
C ASN A 109 11.65 11.50 -4.78
N MET A 110 12.47 12.24 -5.50
CA MET A 110 13.92 12.03 -5.59
C MET A 110 14.60 12.29 -4.24
N GLU A 111 14.29 13.41 -3.60
CA GLU A 111 14.86 13.78 -2.31
C GLU A 111 14.36 12.86 -1.19
N LEU A 112 13.09 12.46 -1.23
CA LEU A 112 12.48 11.60 -0.23
C LEU A 112 13.08 10.19 -0.25
N ALA A 113 13.29 9.63 -1.44
CA ALA A 113 13.94 8.33 -1.60
C ALA A 113 15.44 8.38 -1.24
N GLY A 114 16.08 9.53 -1.46
CA GLY A 114 17.50 9.77 -1.24
C GLY A 114 18.36 9.40 -2.46
N PRO A 115 19.58 9.94 -2.55
CA PRO A 115 20.44 9.76 -3.74
C PRO A 115 20.96 8.32 -3.92
N ASN A 116 20.96 7.53 -2.85
CA ASN A 116 21.39 6.12 -2.87
C ASN A 116 20.20 5.15 -3.02
N SER A 117 19.00 5.67 -3.29
CA SER A 117 17.83 4.82 -3.44
C SER A 117 17.89 4.03 -4.75
N ASN A 118 17.27 2.86 -4.75
CA ASN A 118 17.20 2.01 -5.93
C ASN A 118 16.41 2.71 -7.06
N GLU A 119 16.86 2.62 -8.30
CA GLU A 119 16.14 3.11 -9.48
C GLU A 119 14.68 2.62 -9.52
N ILE A 120 14.43 1.38 -9.09
CA ILE A 120 13.09 0.80 -8.97
C ILE A 120 12.21 1.63 -8.02
N MET A 121 12.76 2.13 -6.90
CA MET A 121 12.01 2.97 -5.96
C MET A 121 11.62 4.30 -6.60
N HIS A 122 12.51 4.94 -7.35
CA HIS A 122 12.19 6.18 -8.06
C HIS A 122 11.09 5.97 -9.12
N LYS A 123 11.19 4.90 -9.92
CA LYS A 123 10.16 4.54 -10.89
C LYS A 123 8.82 4.25 -10.22
N THR A 124 8.84 3.51 -9.12
CA THR A 124 7.63 3.16 -8.35
C THR A 124 6.97 4.41 -7.77
N LEU A 125 7.72 5.30 -7.13
CA LEU A 125 7.17 6.55 -6.58
C LEU A 125 6.58 7.45 -7.67
N ASN A 126 7.23 7.56 -8.83
CA ASN A 126 6.72 8.33 -9.95
C ASN A 126 5.43 7.72 -10.51
N TYR A 127 5.39 6.40 -10.68
CA TYR A 127 4.18 5.69 -11.08
C TYR A 127 3.04 5.93 -10.09
N LEU A 128 3.29 5.71 -8.80
CA LEU A 128 2.29 5.91 -7.75
C LEU A 128 1.82 7.37 -7.66
N SER A 129 2.71 8.36 -7.86
CA SER A 129 2.33 9.78 -7.83
C SER A 129 1.44 10.17 -9.00
N ASN A 130 1.65 9.55 -10.16
CA ASN A 130 0.89 9.85 -11.38
C ASN A 130 -0.45 9.10 -11.43
N PHE A 131 -0.49 7.85 -10.95
CA PHE A 131 -1.65 6.96 -11.07
C PHE A 131 -2.41 6.75 -9.76
N ALA A 132 -1.99 7.36 -8.64
CA ALA A 132 -2.82 7.37 -7.43
C ALA A 132 -4.10 8.17 -7.68
N ARG A 133 -5.24 7.51 -7.45
CA ARG A 133 -6.58 8.07 -7.62
C ARG A 133 -6.96 9.03 -6.48
N PHE A 134 -6.44 8.78 -5.28
CA PHE A 134 -6.70 9.55 -4.07
C PHE A 134 -5.36 10.10 -3.55
N LYS A 135 -5.14 11.41 -3.70
CA LYS A 135 -3.90 12.05 -3.23
C LYS A 135 -3.97 12.49 -1.77
N ASN A 136 -5.16 12.79 -1.27
CA ASN A 136 -5.34 13.27 0.10
C ASN A 136 -5.37 12.08 1.07
N SER A 137 -4.68 12.20 2.21
CA SER A 137 -4.71 11.19 3.27
C SER A 137 -6.13 10.92 3.78
N SER A 138 -6.88 11.97 4.10
CA SER A 138 -8.27 11.91 4.54
C SER A 138 -9.22 11.24 3.53
N SER A 139 -9.06 11.53 2.23
CA SER A 139 -9.82 10.85 1.17
C SER A 139 -9.49 9.37 1.11
N THR A 140 -8.20 9.02 1.23
CA THR A 140 -7.74 7.62 1.18
C THR A 140 -8.27 6.80 2.36
N GLU A 141 -8.24 7.34 3.58
CA GLU A 141 -8.79 6.69 4.78
C GLU A 141 -10.31 6.49 4.65
N THR A 142 -11.02 7.46 4.08
CA THR A 142 -12.47 7.35 3.87
C THR A 142 -12.80 6.28 2.83
N VAL A 143 -12.01 6.20 1.76
CA VAL A 143 -12.14 5.16 0.73
C VAL A 143 -11.84 3.78 1.31
N GLU A 144 -10.80 3.64 2.12
CA GLU A 144 -10.46 2.39 2.79
C GLU A 144 -11.62 1.89 3.65
N LYS A 145 -12.23 2.77 4.47
CA LYS A 145 -13.42 2.43 5.26
C LYS A 145 -14.60 2.01 4.38
N LEU A 146 -14.87 2.77 3.32
CA LEU A 146 -15.96 2.46 2.37
C LEU A 146 -15.77 1.09 1.70
N LEU A 147 -14.56 0.76 1.27
CA LEU A 147 -14.24 -0.53 0.66
C LEU A 147 -14.37 -1.69 1.66
N ASN A 148 -13.94 -1.49 2.91
CA ASN A 148 -14.09 -2.49 3.97
C ASN A 148 -15.56 -2.71 4.35
N ASP A 149 -16.36 -1.65 4.48
CA ASP A 149 -17.80 -1.75 4.75
C ASP A 149 -18.53 -2.46 3.59
N PHE A 150 -18.15 -2.12 2.34
CA PHE A 150 -18.68 -2.79 1.16
C PHE A 150 -18.34 -4.29 1.14
N SER A 151 -17.12 -4.65 1.51
CA SER A 151 -16.67 -6.05 1.63
C SER A 151 -17.61 -6.88 2.52
N LEU A 152 -18.06 -6.30 3.64
CA LEU A 152 -18.97 -6.97 4.57
C LEU A 152 -20.42 -7.05 4.06
N SER A 153 -20.81 -6.19 3.13
CA SER A 153 -22.15 -6.17 2.53
C SER A 153 -22.33 -7.14 1.36
N ALA A 154 -21.23 -7.70 0.85
CA ALA A 154 -21.22 -8.68 -0.22
C ALA A 154 -21.73 -10.05 0.26
N ILE A 155 -22.03 -10.95 -0.69
CA ILE A 155 -22.47 -12.33 -0.37
C ILE A 155 -21.38 -13.07 0.41
N GLU A 156 -20.13 -12.83 0.07
CA GLU A 156 -18.94 -13.31 0.74
C GLU A 156 -17.96 -12.13 0.89
N PRO A 157 -17.21 -12.04 2.00
CA PRO A 157 -16.17 -11.03 2.17
C PRO A 157 -15.23 -10.98 0.96
N LEU A 158 -15.00 -9.76 0.47
CA LEU A 158 -14.09 -9.54 -0.66
C LEU A 158 -12.65 -9.80 -0.22
N HIS A 159 -11.91 -10.39 -1.15
CA HIS A 159 -10.50 -10.64 -0.96
C HIS A 159 -9.73 -9.30 -0.99
N PRO A 160 -8.64 -9.13 -0.20
CA PRO A 160 -7.84 -7.89 -0.20
C PRO A 160 -7.36 -7.47 -1.59
N PHE A 161 -7.09 -8.44 -2.48
CA PHE A 161 -6.79 -8.19 -3.89
C PHE A 161 -7.93 -7.46 -4.63
N GLU A 162 -9.19 -7.88 -4.42
CA GLU A 162 -10.36 -7.26 -5.06
C GLU A 162 -10.55 -5.83 -4.57
N LEU A 163 -10.37 -5.59 -3.27
CA LEU A 163 -10.44 -4.26 -2.66
C LEU A 163 -9.35 -3.34 -3.23
N ALA A 164 -8.11 -3.83 -3.31
CA ALA A 164 -6.99 -3.09 -3.90
C ALA A 164 -7.25 -2.73 -5.38
N GLN A 165 -7.83 -3.66 -6.16
CA GLN A 165 -8.20 -3.40 -7.55
C GLN A 165 -9.35 -2.38 -7.66
N LEU A 166 -10.40 -2.47 -6.85
CA LEU A 166 -11.50 -1.49 -6.83
C LEU A 166 -11.06 -0.09 -6.41
N GLY A 167 -10.08 0.01 -5.50
CA GLY A 167 -9.48 1.29 -5.10
C GLY A 167 -8.54 1.86 -6.16
N THR A 168 -7.98 1.02 -7.03
CA THR A 168 -6.99 1.41 -8.05
C THR A 168 -7.62 1.73 -9.40
N LEU A 169 -8.50 0.86 -9.89
CA LEU A 169 -9.12 0.96 -11.20
C LEU A 169 -10.33 1.88 -11.13
N GLU A 170 -10.35 2.89 -11.99
CA GLU A 170 -11.53 3.74 -12.16
C GLU A 170 -12.49 3.09 -13.16
N CYS A 171 -13.38 2.25 -12.67
CA CYS A 171 -14.43 1.64 -13.50
C CYS A 171 -15.64 2.57 -13.66
N GLU A 172 -16.17 2.66 -14.88
CA GLU A 172 -17.36 3.42 -15.22
C GLU A 172 -18.63 2.71 -14.74
N ASP A 173 -18.72 1.41 -15.00
CA ASP A 173 -19.90 0.60 -14.73
C ASP A 173 -19.56 -0.74 -14.06
N ALA A 174 -20.57 -1.34 -13.41
CA ALA A 174 -20.46 -2.65 -12.79
C ALA A 174 -20.01 -3.75 -13.77
N GLU A 175 -20.42 -3.66 -15.05
CA GLU A 175 -19.99 -4.58 -16.10
C GLU A 175 -18.48 -4.47 -16.36
N GLU A 176 -17.94 -3.25 -16.47
CA GLU A 176 -16.51 -3.03 -16.63
C GLU A 176 -15.73 -3.55 -15.42
N ALA A 177 -16.18 -3.23 -14.21
CA ALA A 177 -15.56 -3.69 -12.98
C ALA A 177 -15.50 -5.23 -12.89
N LYS A 178 -16.58 -5.93 -13.24
CA LYS A 178 -16.62 -7.40 -13.27
C LYS A 178 -15.80 -8.00 -14.41
N SER A 179 -15.65 -7.28 -15.52
CA SER A 179 -14.80 -7.71 -16.64
C SER A 179 -13.31 -7.61 -16.30
N LEU A 180 -12.90 -6.51 -15.66
CA LEU A 180 -11.52 -6.28 -15.22
C LEU A 180 -11.15 -7.11 -13.98
N ILE A 181 -12.12 -7.35 -13.08
CA ILE A 181 -11.94 -8.10 -11.83
C ILE A 181 -12.92 -9.29 -11.83
N PRO A 182 -12.59 -10.37 -12.56
CA PRO A 182 -13.51 -11.49 -12.79
C PRO A 182 -13.91 -12.24 -11.52
N SER A 183 -13.13 -12.15 -10.45
CA SER A 183 -13.45 -12.77 -9.16
C SER A 183 -14.67 -12.14 -8.46
N LEU A 184 -15.07 -10.91 -8.84
CA LEU A 184 -16.25 -10.22 -8.30
C LEU A 184 -17.59 -10.74 -8.85
N ALA A 185 -17.59 -11.47 -9.97
CA ALA A 185 -18.78 -11.76 -10.76
C ALA A 185 -19.96 -12.34 -9.94
N ASN A 186 -19.65 -13.23 -8.99
CA ASN A 186 -20.64 -13.94 -8.16
C ASN A 186 -20.72 -13.44 -6.71
N LYS A 187 -19.93 -12.44 -6.32
CA LYS A 187 -19.86 -11.95 -4.92
C LYS A 187 -20.75 -10.75 -4.64
N VAL A 188 -20.95 -9.90 -5.65
CA VAL A 188 -21.65 -8.61 -5.52
C VAL A 188 -22.67 -8.42 -6.64
N SER A 189 -23.80 -7.81 -6.31
CA SER A 189 -24.79 -7.43 -7.32
C SER A 189 -24.37 -6.18 -8.09
N ASP A 190 -24.85 -6.03 -9.32
CA ASP A 190 -24.50 -4.88 -10.17
C ASP A 190 -24.97 -3.56 -9.56
N VAL A 191 -26.12 -3.56 -8.88
CA VAL A 191 -26.69 -2.38 -8.22
C VAL A 191 -25.81 -1.93 -7.04
N GLN A 192 -25.37 -2.87 -6.21
CA GLN A 192 -24.48 -2.56 -5.09
C GLN A 192 -23.12 -2.07 -5.59
N LEU A 193 -22.56 -2.73 -6.60
CA LEU A 193 -21.28 -2.35 -7.18
C LEU A 193 -21.33 -0.96 -7.83
N GLN A 194 -22.39 -0.65 -8.57
CA GLN A 194 -22.57 0.68 -9.18
C GLN A 194 -22.68 1.78 -8.12
N THR A 195 -23.33 1.49 -6.99
CA THR A 195 -23.47 2.43 -5.87
C THR A 195 -22.09 2.74 -5.28
N LEU A 196 -21.29 1.70 -5.01
CA LEU A 196 -19.91 1.86 -4.54
C LEU A 196 -19.06 2.68 -5.52
N LEU A 197 -19.08 2.32 -6.81
CA LEU A 197 -18.28 3.01 -7.85
C LEU A 197 -18.64 4.51 -7.92
N SER A 198 -19.92 4.83 -7.80
CA SER A 198 -20.42 6.21 -7.77
C SER A 198 -19.95 6.96 -6.52
N GLU A 199 -19.86 6.29 -5.37
CA GLU A 199 -19.34 6.87 -4.14
C GLU A 199 -17.82 7.10 -4.19
N LEU A 200 -17.06 6.14 -4.70
CA LEU A 200 -15.61 6.26 -4.86
C LEU A 200 -15.22 7.47 -5.73
N ARG A 201 -15.98 7.78 -6.79
CA ARG A 201 -15.73 8.96 -7.63
C ARG A 201 -15.82 10.29 -6.88
N LYS A 202 -16.61 10.38 -5.81
CA LYS A 202 -16.76 11.62 -5.04
C LYS A 202 -15.47 12.00 -4.30
N TYR A 203 -14.64 11.01 -3.97
CA TYR A 203 -13.40 11.20 -3.23
C TYR A 203 -12.17 11.35 -4.13
N GLN A 204 -12.35 11.18 -5.44
CA GLN A 204 -11.28 11.33 -6.42
C GLN A 204 -10.75 12.76 -6.39
N THR A 205 -9.44 12.88 -6.18
CA THR A 205 -8.77 14.18 -6.17
C THR A 205 -8.62 14.65 -7.61
N LEU A 206 -9.21 15.80 -7.97
CA LEU A 206 -8.98 16.42 -9.27
C LEU A 206 -7.49 16.76 -9.38
N SER A 207 -6.86 16.33 -10.47
CA SER A 207 -5.45 16.60 -10.74
C SER A 207 -5.22 17.96 -11.38
#